data_AF-A0A412W9F0-F1
#
_entry.id   AF-A0A412W9F0-F1
#
_cell.length_a   1.000
_cell.length_b   1.000
_cell.length_c   1.000
_cell.angle_alpha   90.00
_cell.angle_beta   90.00
_cell.angle_gamma   90.00
#
_symmetry.space_group_name_H-M   'P 1'
#
loop_
_entity.id
_entity.type
_entity.pdbx_description
1 polymer ?
#
loop_
_entity_poly.entity_id
_entity_poly.type
_entity_poly.pdbx_seq_one_letter_code
_entity_poly.pdbx_strand_id
1 'polypeptide(L)'
;MKKNFRFMAMAVVAMAATVFTGCSSDDDFLMESMDSVTTQTRSATWTSYEIDFTDVPAAYTASDKYGANLYSGSSSQITTGYIQQLGTTGTYIQFPINYLPQEWESGQPWRYEFHNGGLAVSNFTDITDGSYLNQCSVYNNGKAGYDNDKFVVAFGYSDWYNDPDTTYDKCAKIYLTDATGYRVTTVGSPVTGTAKSGCFNSVRVCNTTYGHLVMENGNAFTSGSLSSQNGWFKVRFIGFNANNVKTGTVDFYLANFDSSLTTISGLDNEIREGWQEVDLTGLGNNVSTVVINFVGSDTGNYGLNTPAYCALDNLSVSLN
;
A
#
# COMPACT_ATOMS: atom_id res chain seq x y z
N MET A 1 -51.26 15.32 -35.14
CA MET A 1 -50.88 14.78 -36.47
C MET A 1 -49.79 13.73 -36.30
N LYS A 2 -49.65 12.87 -37.31
CA LYS A 2 -49.28 11.44 -37.26
C LYS A 2 -47.81 11.12 -36.93
N LYS A 3 -47.64 9.90 -36.39
CA LYS A 3 -46.44 9.06 -36.20
C LYS A 3 -45.51 9.02 -37.43
N ASN A 4 -44.24 8.67 -37.23
CA ASN A 4 -43.63 7.50 -37.89
C ASN A 4 -42.27 7.08 -37.30
N PHE A 5 -42.22 5.81 -36.90
CA PHE A 5 -41.03 5.00 -36.66
C PHE A 5 -40.32 4.68 -37.99
N ARG A 6 -38.99 4.57 -37.97
CA ARG A 6 -38.24 3.76 -38.94
C ARG A 6 -37.09 3.02 -38.26
N PHE A 7 -37.23 1.70 -38.23
CA PHE A 7 -36.15 0.73 -38.08
C PHE A 7 -35.37 0.63 -39.39
N MET A 8 -34.05 0.48 -39.32
CA MET A 8 -33.30 -0.19 -40.39
C MET A 8 -32.16 -1.00 -39.75
N ALA A 9 -32.17 -2.29 -40.06
CA ALA A 9 -31.24 -3.31 -39.60
C ALA A 9 -29.90 -3.21 -40.36
N MET A 10 -28.81 -3.59 -39.69
CA MET A 10 -27.53 -3.87 -40.36
C MET A 10 -26.99 -5.20 -39.84
N ALA A 11 -26.82 -6.13 -40.78
CA ALA A 11 -26.31 -7.48 -40.59
C ALA A 11 -24.78 -7.47 -40.49
N VAL A 12 -24.22 -8.31 -39.61
CA VAL A 12 -22.80 -8.67 -39.65
C VAL A 12 -22.71 -10.19 -39.76
N VAL A 13 -22.01 -10.62 -40.81
CA VAL A 13 -21.84 -11.99 -41.29
C VAL A 13 -20.82 -12.72 -40.39
N ALA A 14 -21.20 -13.91 -39.95
CA ALA A 14 -20.31 -14.86 -39.28
C ALA A 14 -19.44 -15.59 -40.33
N MET A 15 -18.12 -15.54 -40.15
CA MET A 15 -17.17 -16.36 -40.91
C MET A 15 -16.85 -17.62 -40.11
N ALA A 16 -17.36 -18.76 -40.57
CA ALA A 16 -16.98 -20.08 -40.09
C ALA A 16 -15.71 -20.54 -40.81
N ALA A 17 -14.64 -20.85 -40.07
CA ALA A 17 -13.45 -21.48 -40.61
C ALA A 17 -13.65 -23.00 -40.70
N THR A 18 -13.47 -23.51 -41.91
CA THR A 18 -13.61 -24.91 -42.32
C THR A 18 -12.41 -25.77 -41.92
N VAL A 19 -12.74 -26.92 -41.31
CA VAL A 19 -12.11 -28.24 -41.29
C VAL A 19 -10.68 -28.46 -41.81
N PHE A 20 -9.90 -29.15 -40.96
CA PHE A 20 -8.68 -29.88 -41.26
C PHE A 20 -8.93 -31.04 -42.24
N THR A 21 -8.08 -31.17 -43.26
CA THR A 21 -7.27 -32.37 -43.63
C THR A 21 -6.68 -32.18 -45.02
N GLY A 22 -5.39 -32.46 -45.18
CA GLY A 22 -4.71 -32.46 -46.49
C GLY A 22 -3.30 -33.02 -46.36
N CYS A 23 -3.04 -34.11 -47.08
CA CYS A 23 -1.97 -35.08 -46.91
C CYS A 23 -0.56 -34.66 -47.39
N SER A 24 0.40 -35.46 -46.90
CA SER A 24 1.76 -35.77 -47.38
C SER A 24 2.20 -35.36 -48.78
N SER A 25 3.45 -34.91 -48.88
CA SER A 25 4.45 -35.45 -49.82
C SER A 25 5.84 -34.89 -49.51
N ASP A 26 6.81 -35.79 -49.46
CA ASP A 26 8.25 -35.56 -49.35
C ASP A 26 8.86 -34.90 -50.61
N ASP A 27 10.14 -34.54 -50.47
CA ASP A 27 11.19 -34.25 -51.46
C ASP A 27 11.64 -32.79 -51.68
N ASP A 28 12.62 -32.44 -50.84
CA ASP A 28 14.03 -32.18 -51.20
C ASP A 28 14.48 -30.84 -51.81
N PHE A 29 15.70 -30.49 -51.40
CA PHE A 29 16.68 -29.60 -52.05
C PHE A 29 16.90 -28.17 -51.50
N LEU A 30 17.86 -28.11 -50.55
CA LEU A 30 18.93 -27.11 -50.35
C LEU A 30 18.60 -25.60 -50.28
N MET A 31 18.74 -25.01 -49.07
CA MET A 31 19.47 -23.74 -48.89
C MET A 31 19.80 -23.48 -47.40
N GLU A 32 21.09 -23.27 -47.13
CA GLU A 32 21.77 -22.52 -46.06
C GLU A 32 21.38 -22.67 -44.56
N SER A 33 22.42 -22.94 -43.76
CA SER A 33 22.40 -22.91 -42.30
C SER A 33 22.03 -21.52 -41.80
N MET A 34 20.77 -21.33 -41.42
CA MET A 34 20.37 -20.18 -40.63
C MET A 34 20.97 -20.35 -39.25
N ASP A 35 21.98 -19.54 -38.98
CA ASP A 35 22.62 -19.32 -37.70
C ASP A 35 21.55 -19.32 -36.61
N SER A 36 21.69 -20.25 -35.67
CA SER A 36 20.79 -20.37 -34.54
C SER A 36 20.93 -19.11 -33.70
N VAL A 37 20.10 -18.10 -33.99
CA VAL A 37 19.76 -17.06 -33.03
C VAL A 37 19.04 -17.80 -31.92
N THR A 38 19.84 -18.29 -30.97
CA THR A 38 19.36 -18.66 -29.65
C THR A 38 18.67 -17.41 -29.12
N THR A 39 17.34 -17.41 -29.17
CA THR A 39 16.55 -16.59 -28.27
C THR A 39 16.93 -17.08 -26.88
N GLN A 40 17.95 -16.46 -26.29
CA GLN A 40 18.20 -16.58 -24.86
C GLN A 40 17.01 -15.92 -24.18
N THR A 41 15.96 -16.71 -23.96
CA THR A 41 14.97 -16.40 -22.93
C THR A 41 15.71 -16.55 -21.61
N ARG A 42 16.45 -15.50 -21.20
CA ARG A 42 16.99 -15.43 -19.85
C ARG A 42 15.78 -15.42 -18.93
N SER A 43 15.47 -16.58 -18.33
CA SER A 43 14.50 -16.65 -17.24
C SER A 43 15.01 -15.70 -16.15
N ALA A 44 14.34 -14.57 -15.99
CA ALA A 44 14.57 -13.66 -14.86
C ALA A 44 14.45 -14.50 -13.58
N THR A 45 15.55 -14.64 -12.83
CA THR A 45 15.55 -15.43 -11.60
C THR A 45 15.21 -14.48 -10.48
N TRP A 46 13.97 -14.54 -10.02
CA TRP A 46 13.49 -13.72 -8.93
C TRP A 46 13.90 -14.34 -7.60
N THR A 47 14.54 -13.54 -6.74
CA THR A 47 14.83 -13.91 -5.35
C THR A 47 13.91 -13.14 -4.42
N SER A 48 13.15 -13.85 -3.59
CA SER A 48 12.23 -13.27 -2.61
C SER A 48 12.93 -13.03 -1.27
N TYR A 49 12.60 -11.91 -0.65
CA TYR A 49 13.07 -11.46 0.65
C TYR A 49 11.85 -11.13 1.51
N GLU A 50 11.95 -11.44 2.80
CA GLU A 50 10.91 -11.13 3.78
C GLU A 50 11.40 -10.03 4.73
N ILE A 51 10.49 -9.12 5.08
CA ILE A 51 10.70 -8.07 6.07
C ILE A 51 9.67 -8.27 7.18
N ASP A 52 10.11 -8.82 8.30
CA ASP A 52 9.32 -9.16 9.49
C ASP A 52 9.56 -8.18 10.67
N PHE A 53 10.45 -7.20 10.51
CA PHE A 53 10.81 -6.21 11.53
C PHE A 53 11.43 -6.76 12.84
N THR A 54 11.73 -8.06 12.96
CA THR A 54 12.22 -8.68 14.20
C THR A 54 13.47 -7.97 14.75
N ASP A 55 14.45 -7.70 13.88
CA ASP A 55 15.76 -7.15 14.25
C ASP A 55 15.86 -5.62 14.17
N VAL A 56 14.72 -4.90 14.09
CA VAL A 56 14.74 -3.44 14.02
C VAL A 56 15.34 -2.84 15.30
N PRO A 57 16.40 -2.02 15.20
CA PRO A 57 16.99 -1.36 16.36
C PRO A 57 16.02 -0.38 17.03
N ALA A 58 16.12 -0.23 18.35
CA ALA A 58 15.28 0.67 19.14
C ALA A 58 15.30 2.14 18.67
N ALA A 59 16.38 2.57 17.99
CA ALA A 59 16.48 3.90 17.39
C ALA A 59 15.46 4.16 16.26
N TYR A 60 14.84 3.12 15.72
CA TYR A 60 13.81 3.18 14.68
C TYR A 60 12.43 2.74 15.17
N THR A 61 12.28 2.42 16.46
CA THR A 61 11.02 1.98 17.07
C THR A 61 10.35 3.15 17.78
N ALA A 62 9.02 3.23 17.70
CA ALA A 62 8.21 4.19 18.43
C ALA A 62 8.53 4.14 19.94
N SER A 63 8.65 5.29 20.58
CA SER A 63 9.08 5.39 21.99
C SER A 63 7.98 5.04 22.99
N ASP A 64 6.73 5.25 22.60
CA ASP A 64 5.52 4.99 23.37
C ASP A 64 4.36 4.71 22.41
N LYS A 65 3.20 4.31 22.94
CA LYS A 65 2.01 4.02 22.12
C LYS A 65 1.47 5.24 21.35
N TYR A 66 1.86 6.46 21.74
CA TYR A 66 1.54 7.67 21.00
C TYR A 66 2.51 7.89 19.83
N GLY A 67 3.76 7.46 19.97
CA GLY A 67 4.83 7.73 19.02
C GLY A 67 5.49 9.09 19.24
N ALA A 68 5.76 9.49 20.49
CA ALA A 68 6.33 10.82 20.78
C ALA A 68 7.63 11.13 20.01
N ASN A 69 8.46 10.12 19.72
CA ASN A 69 9.66 10.25 18.90
C ASN A 69 9.41 10.31 17.39
N LEU A 70 8.17 10.35 16.91
CA LEU A 70 7.84 10.50 15.48
C LEU A 70 7.58 11.97 15.09
N TYR A 71 7.68 12.89 16.05
CA TYR A 71 7.36 14.32 15.90
C TYR A 71 8.59 15.20 16.13
N SER A 72 8.59 16.38 15.52
CA SER A 72 9.68 17.34 15.74
C SER A 72 9.72 17.83 17.18
N GLY A 73 10.92 18.13 17.66
CA GLY A 73 11.17 18.52 19.04
C GLY A 73 11.51 17.36 19.99
N SER A 74 11.32 16.10 19.56
CA SER A 74 11.90 14.96 20.27
C SER A 74 13.42 14.91 20.07
N SER A 75 14.18 14.66 21.14
CA SER A 75 15.63 14.47 21.07
C SER A 75 16.04 13.17 20.37
N SER A 76 15.11 12.23 20.22
CA SER A 76 15.30 10.94 19.55
C SER A 76 14.41 10.81 18.31
N GLN A 77 14.11 11.93 17.66
CA GLN A 77 13.19 11.97 16.53
C GLN A 77 13.60 10.98 15.42
N ILE A 78 12.66 10.13 15.02
CA ILE A 78 12.75 9.27 13.85
C ILE A 78 12.38 10.08 12.62
N THR A 79 13.22 10.02 11.59
CA THR A 79 13.04 10.78 10.33
C THR A 79 12.95 9.85 9.12
N THR A 80 14.09 9.37 8.62
CA THR A 80 14.16 8.47 7.45
C THR A 80 13.61 7.07 7.72
N GLY A 81 13.26 6.77 8.96
CA GLY A 81 12.72 5.48 9.40
C GLY A 81 13.69 4.31 9.18
N TYR A 82 13.16 3.09 9.27
CA TYR A 82 13.95 1.87 9.13
C TYR A 82 14.31 1.62 7.66
N ILE A 83 15.54 1.18 7.42
CA ILE A 83 16.06 0.81 6.10
C ILE A 83 16.79 -0.52 6.21
N GLN A 84 16.48 -1.46 5.32
CA GLN A 84 17.04 -2.81 5.32
C GLN A 84 17.57 -3.18 3.94
N GLN A 85 18.75 -3.80 3.89
CA GLN A 85 19.29 -4.34 2.65
C GLN A 85 18.58 -5.64 2.25
N LEU A 86 18.26 -5.78 0.97
CA LEU A 86 17.68 -6.99 0.41
C LEU A 86 18.76 -7.83 -0.27
N GLY A 87 19.25 -8.84 0.45
CA GLY A 87 20.33 -9.72 0.00
C GLY A 87 21.63 -8.94 -0.28
N THR A 88 22.35 -9.34 -1.33
CA THR A 88 23.61 -8.70 -1.75
C THR A 88 23.45 -7.80 -2.98
N THR A 89 22.22 -7.44 -3.34
CA THR A 89 21.87 -6.75 -4.59
C THR A 89 22.25 -5.25 -4.60
N GLY A 90 22.50 -4.68 -3.43
CA GLY A 90 22.63 -3.23 -3.25
C GLY A 90 21.28 -2.49 -3.28
N THR A 91 20.16 -3.23 -3.33
CA THR A 91 18.81 -2.70 -3.13
C THR A 91 18.46 -2.75 -1.66
N TYR A 92 17.82 -1.69 -1.19
CA TYR A 92 17.32 -1.51 0.16
C TYR A 92 15.83 -1.23 0.09
N ILE A 93 15.12 -1.57 1.17
CA ILE A 93 13.74 -1.20 1.39
C ILE A 93 13.65 -0.25 2.57
N GLN A 94 12.84 0.81 2.44
CA GLN A 94 12.75 1.89 3.41
C GLN A 94 11.30 2.15 3.84
N PHE A 95 11.14 2.41 5.13
CA PHE A 95 9.87 2.72 5.80
C PHE A 95 9.97 4.07 6.53
N PRO A 96 9.88 5.22 5.83
CA PRO A 96 10.13 6.54 6.39
C PRO A 96 8.91 7.25 6.97
N ILE A 97 9.17 8.29 7.76
CA ILE A 97 8.20 9.32 8.13
C ILE A 97 8.15 10.39 7.03
N ASN A 98 6.97 10.94 6.72
CA ASN A 98 6.83 11.95 5.68
C ASN A 98 7.47 13.29 6.09
N TYR A 99 8.12 13.94 5.12
CA TYR A 99 8.70 15.28 5.26
C TYR A 99 7.95 16.25 4.37
N LEU A 100 7.10 17.07 4.97
CA LEU A 100 6.15 17.96 4.28
C LEU A 100 6.15 19.36 4.90
N PRO A 101 5.66 20.39 4.17
CA PRO A 101 5.40 21.70 4.75
C PRO A 101 4.31 21.61 5.83
N GLN A 102 4.52 22.30 6.96
CA GLN A 102 3.50 22.42 8.00
C GLN A 102 2.45 23.45 7.57
N GLU A 103 1.42 23.00 6.87
CA GLU A 103 0.39 23.84 6.21
C GLU A 103 -0.27 24.85 7.17
N TRP A 104 -0.39 24.48 8.44
CA TRP A 104 -1.06 25.23 9.51
C TRP A 104 -0.15 26.18 10.29
N GLU A 105 1.17 26.13 10.05
CA GLU A 105 2.15 26.97 10.72
C GLU A 105 2.54 28.18 9.86
N SER A 106 2.78 29.33 10.51
CA SER A 106 3.27 30.52 9.80
C SER A 106 4.62 30.24 9.14
N GLY A 107 4.76 30.62 7.87
CA GLY A 107 5.95 30.35 7.07
C GLY A 107 6.08 28.91 6.57
N GLN A 108 5.12 28.03 6.89
CA GLN A 108 5.01 26.65 6.42
C GLN A 108 6.36 25.89 6.42
N PRO A 109 7.03 25.81 7.58
CA PRO A 109 8.31 25.12 7.68
C PRO A 109 8.16 23.66 7.29
N TRP A 110 9.17 23.09 6.65
CA TRP A 110 9.18 21.66 6.33
C TRP A 110 9.72 20.86 7.51
N ARG A 111 9.03 19.79 7.89
CA ARG A 111 9.42 18.94 9.02
C ARG A 111 9.01 17.49 8.77
N TYR A 112 9.74 16.59 9.44
CA TYR A 112 9.29 15.23 9.64
C TYR A 112 8.26 15.25 10.75
N GLU A 113 7.02 14.87 10.45
CA GLU A 113 5.95 14.80 11.45
C GLU A 113 5.03 13.63 11.10
N PHE A 114 4.75 12.77 12.06
CA PHE A 114 3.90 11.62 11.78
C PHE A 114 2.47 12.03 11.43
N HIS A 115 1.97 13.18 11.88
CA HIS A 115 0.63 13.66 11.47
C HIS A 115 0.54 13.99 9.96
N ASN A 116 1.67 14.05 9.25
CA ASN A 116 1.73 14.18 7.80
C ASN A 116 1.79 12.82 7.07
N GLY A 117 1.64 11.72 7.80
CA GLY A 117 1.72 10.37 7.28
C GLY A 117 3.12 9.76 7.39
N GLY A 118 3.21 8.48 7.07
CA GLY A 118 4.46 7.73 7.05
C GLY A 118 4.33 6.35 7.69
N LEU A 119 5.50 5.77 7.95
CA LEU A 119 5.65 4.42 8.47
C LEU A 119 6.47 4.46 9.76
N ALA A 120 5.93 3.86 10.83
CA ALA A 120 6.58 3.83 12.14
C ALA A 120 6.64 2.39 12.67
N VAL A 121 7.86 1.89 12.93
CA VAL A 121 8.00 0.57 13.55
C VAL A 121 7.55 0.65 15.00
N SER A 122 6.79 -0.34 15.46
CA SER A 122 6.19 -0.39 16.78
C SER A 122 6.18 -1.80 17.34
N ASN A 123 6.04 -1.91 18.66
CA ASN A 123 5.81 -3.14 19.41
C ASN A 123 4.67 -3.00 20.43
N PHE A 124 3.86 -1.94 20.34
CA PHE A 124 2.78 -1.68 21.28
C PHE A 124 1.53 -2.52 20.99
N THR A 125 0.85 -2.96 22.04
CA THR A 125 -0.27 -3.92 21.97
C THR A 125 -1.45 -3.53 22.87
N ASP A 126 -1.55 -2.25 23.26
CA ASP A 126 -2.70 -1.76 24.01
C ASP A 126 -3.94 -1.83 23.11
N ILE A 127 -4.86 -2.73 23.42
CA ILE A 127 -6.11 -2.96 22.69
C ILE A 127 -7.31 -2.22 23.29
N THR A 128 -7.10 -1.39 24.31
CA THR A 128 -8.18 -0.78 25.10
C THR A 128 -8.34 0.71 24.86
N ASP A 129 -7.27 1.40 24.50
CA ASP A 129 -7.29 2.84 24.27
C ASP A 129 -7.64 3.16 22.81
N GLY A 130 -8.89 3.58 22.58
CA GLY A 130 -9.43 3.99 21.27
C GLY A 130 -9.21 5.47 20.94
N SER A 131 -8.23 6.12 21.56
CA SER A 131 -7.89 7.53 21.31
C SER A 131 -6.70 7.69 20.38
N TYR A 132 -6.53 8.91 19.85
CA TYR A 132 -5.34 9.30 19.10
C TYR A 132 -4.04 9.26 19.94
N LEU A 133 -4.10 9.02 21.24
CA LEU A 133 -2.92 8.78 22.07
C LEU A 133 -2.35 7.36 21.91
N ASN A 134 -3.05 6.49 21.16
CA ASN A 134 -2.68 5.09 20.90
C ASN A 134 -2.47 4.80 19.41
N GLN A 135 -1.66 5.64 18.75
CA GLN A 135 -1.41 5.57 17.30
C GLN A 135 -0.58 4.35 16.90
N CYS A 136 0.24 3.85 17.83
CA CYS A 136 1.26 2.84 17.53
C CYS A 136 0.87 1.42 17.97
N SER A 137 -0.32 1.17 18.53
CA SER A 137 -0.72 -0.20 18.92
C SER A 137 -1.45 -0.97 17.82
N VAL A 138 -1.18 -2.27 17.71
CA VAL A 138 -1.91 -3.20 16.86
C VAL A 138 -3.09 -3.84 17.60
N TYR A 139 -4.23 -4.03 16.93
CA TYR A 139 -5.41 -4.71 17.47
C TYR A 139 -5.35 -6.22 17.20
N ASN A 140 -4.48 -6.91 17.93
CA ASN A 140 -4.21 -8.34 17.72
C ASN A 140 -4.18 -9.12 19.05
N ASN A 141 -5.23 -8.97 19.87
CA ASN A 141 -5.40 -9.70 21.12
C ASN A 141 -4.16 -9.63 22.06
N GLY A 142 -3.54 -8.45 22.15
CA GLY A 142 -2.36 -8.20 22.99
C GLY A 142 -1.03 -8.74 22.43
N LYS A 143 -1.02 -9.29 21.21
CA LYS A 143 0.19 -9.75 20.51
C LYS A 143 0.64 -8.70 19.48
N ALA A 144 1.94 -8.53 19.32
CA ALA A 144 2.54 -7.56 18.40
C ALA A 144 2.54 -8.09 16.95
N GLY A 145 3.73 -8.31 16.38
CA GLY A 145 3.91 -8.89 15.05
C GLY A 145 3.22 -10.23 14.87
N TYR A 146 3.16 -10.70 13.63
CA TYR A 146 2.51 -11.96 13.27
C TYR A 146 3.17 -13.16 13.96
N ASP A 147 4.49 -13.19 13.89
CA ASP A 147 5.38 -14.21 14.45
C ASP A 147 6.59 -13.63 15.21
N ASN A 148 6.61 -12.31 15.38
CA ASN A 148 7.69 -11.57 16.03
C ASN A 148 7.16 -10.46 16.98
N ASP A 149 8.05 -9.65 17.54
CA ASP A 149 7.72 -8.65 18.56
C ASP A 149 7.47 -7.23 18.01
N LYS A 150 7.59 -7.03 16.70
CA LYS A 150 7.46 -5.73 16.04
C LYS A 150 6.57 -5.80 14.80
N PHE A 151 6.21 -4.64 14.30
CA PHE A 151 5.46 -4.45 13.07
C PHE A 151 5.65 -2.99 12.64
N VAL A 152 5.14 -2.61 11.47
CA VAL A 152 5.12 -1.20 11.06
C VAL A 152 3.69 -0.68 11.00
N VAL A 153 3.44 0.49 11.60
CA VAL A 153 2.19 1.23 11.45
C VAL A 153 2.30 2.13 10.23
N ALA A 154 1.34 2.00 9.32
CA ALA A 154 1.15 2.91 8.21
C ALA A 154 0.06 3.93 8.57
N PHE A 155 0.36 5.21 8.34
CA PHE A 155 -0.58 6.30 8.51
C PHE A 155 -0.55 7.26 7.33
N GLY A 156 -1.71 7.85 7.07
CA GLY A 156 -1.88 8.95 6.14
C GLY A 156 -2.67 8.54 4.92
N TYR A 157 -3.44 9.49 4.38
CA TYR A 157 -4.37 9.23 3.28
C TYR A 157 -4.42 10.41 2.33
N SER A 158 -4.93 10.14 1.13
CA SER A 158 -5.16 11.09 0.06
C SER A 158 -6.60 10.93 -0.40
N ASP A 159 -7.33 12.04 -0.37
CA ASP A 159 -8.69 12.17 -0.89
C ASP A 159 -8.89 13.57 -1.49
N TRP A 160 -10.11 13.85 -1.94
CA TRP A 160 -10.47 15.10 -2.61
C TRP A 160 -10.28 16.35 -1.74
N TYR A 161 -10.27 16.21 -0.40
CA TYR A 161 -10.12 17.33 0.52
C TYR A 161 -8.66 17.49 0.95
N ASN A 162 -8.02 16.39 1.37
CA ASN A 162 -6.68 16.41 1.95
C ASN A 162 -5.56 16.53 0.91
N ASP A 163 -5.80 16.05 -0.32
CA ASP A 163 -4.84 16.01 -1.43
C ASP A 163 -5.59 16.10 -2.78
N PRO A 164 -6.14 17.29 -3.12
CA PRO A 164 -6.99 17.48 -4.31
C PRO A 164 -6.25 17.21 -5.64
N ASP A 165 -4.92 17.32 -5.63
CA ASP A 165 -4.06 17.07 -6.80
C ASP A 165 -3.62 15.60 -6.90
N THR A 166 -4.04 14.73 -5.96
CA THR A 166 -3.71 13.30 -5.93
C THR A 166 -2.21 13.02 -5.98
N THR A 167 -1.42 13.82 -5.24
CA THR A 167 0.04 13.71 -5.14
C THR A 167 0.49 12.54 -4.26
N TYR A 168 -0.41 12.06 -3.40
CA TYR A 168 -0.17 11.08 -2.35
C TYR A 168 0.96 11.49 -1.39
N ASP A 169 1.26 12.77 -1.25
CA ASP A 169 2.32 13.29 -0.41
C ASP A 169 2.11 12.98 1.09
N LYS A 170 0.85 13.03 1.54
CA LYS A 170 0.40 12.70 2.89
C LYS A 170 0.18 11.21 3.16
N CYS A 171 0.33 10.35 2.16
CA CYS A 171 0.24 8.89 2.33
C CYS A 171 1.57 8.29 2.82
N ALA A 172 1.50 7.17 3.53
CA ALA A 172 2.66 6.33 3.80
C ALA A 172 3.25 5.76 2.50
N LYS A 173 4.60 5.70 2.42
CA LYS A 173 5.33 5.25 1.22
C LYS A 173 6.45 4.28 1.57
N ILE A 174 6.37 3.06 1.05
CA ILE A 174 7.48 2.10 1.09
C ILE A 174 8.31 2.30 -0.16
N TYR A 175 9.63 2.48 -0.02
CA TYR A 175 10.54 2.70 -1.14
C TYR A 175 11.50 1.53 -1.32
N LEU A 176 11.74 1.13 -2.58
CA LEU A 176 12.93 0.39 -2.97
C LEU A 176 13.99 1.37 -3.45
N THR A 177 15.18 1.30 -2.87
CA THR A 177 16.20 2.34 -2.98
C THR A 177 17.63 1.81 -2.80
N ASP A 178 18.63 2.69 -2.83
CA ASP A 178 20.01 2.34 -2.48
C ASP A 178 20.26 2.49 -0.96
N ALA A 179 21.50 2.28 -0.50
CA ALA A 179 21.85 2.40 0.91
C ALA A 179 21.60 3.81 1.51
N THR A 180 21.49 4.83 0.65
CA THR A 180 21.18 6.20 1.07
C THR A 180 19.68 6.35 1.34
N GLY A 181 18.83 5.73 0.54
CA GLY A 181 17.39 5.92 0.69
C GLY A 181 16.90 7.33 0.40
N TYR A 182 15.59 7.51 0.51
CA TYR A 182 14.92 8.79 0.34
C TYR A 182 15.09 9.63 1.60
N ARG A 183 15.71 10.81 1.44
CA ARG A 183 16.00 11.74 2.53
C ARG A 183 16.01 13.18 2.03
N VAL A 184 16.01 14.13 2.97
CA VAL A 184 16.16 15.55 2.65
C VAL A 184 17.59 15.82 2.18
N THR A 185 17.71 16.30 0.95
CA THR A 185 18.98 16.78 0.36
C THR A 185 19.01 18.32 0.28
N THR A 186 17.84 18.93 0.07
CA THR A 186 17.61 20.37 0.08
C THR A 186 16.49 20.68 1.07
N VAL A 187 16.77 21.52 2.07
CA VAL A 187 15.76 21.97 3.04
C VAL A 187 14.64 22.72 2.31
N GLY A 188 13.39 22.46 2.68
CA GLY A 188 12.23 23.07 2.01
C GLY A 188 11.84 22.39 0.69
N SER A 189 12.26 21.15 0.45
CA SER A 189 11.92 20.39 -0.75
C SER A 189 11.55 18.95 -0.42
N PRO A 190 10.77 18.26 -1.29
CA PRO A 190 10.50 16.84 -1.13
C PRO A 190 11.78 16.01 -1.01
N VAL A 191 11.69 14.88 -0.31
CA VAL A 191 12.79 13.93 -0.21
C VAL A 191 13.18 13.39 -1.58
N THR A 192 14.48 13.18 -1.77
CA THR A 192 15.03 12.56 -2.98
C THR A 192 15.79 11.31 -2.62
N GLY A 193 15.75 10.31 -3.50
CA GLY A 193 16.48 9.05 -3.35
C GLY A 193 16.72 8.40 -4.71
N THR A 194 17.56 7.38 -4.72
CA THR A 194 17.80 6.59 -5.94
C THR A 194 16.78 5.46 -5.98
N ALA A 195 15.89 5.47 -6.97
CA ALA A 195 14.89 4.41 -7.10
C ALA A 195 15.52 3.08 -7.52
N LYS A 196 15.08 1.99 -6.88
CA LYS A 196 15.25 0.60 -7.33
C LYS A 196 13.87 0.02 -7.66
N SER A 197 13.83 -1.17 -8.24
CA SER A 197 12.56 -1.81 -8.60
C SER A 197 12.54 -3.28 -8.22
N GLY A 198 11.34 -3.77 -7.92
CA GLY A 198 11.06 -5.17 -7.64
C GLY A 198 9.58 -5.50 -7.82
N CYS A 199 9.21 -6.69 -7.37
CA CYS A 199 7.82 -7.12 -7.24
C CYS A 199 7.46 -7.23 -5.76
N PHE A 200 6.38 -6.61 -5.34
CA PHE A 200 5.84 -6.78 -3.98
C PHE A 200 4.87 -7.97 -4.04
N ASN A 201 5.20 -9.06 -3.36
CA ASN A 201 4.48 -10.33 -3.50
C ASN A 201 3.28 -10.37 -2.53
N SER A 202 3.51 -10.06 -1.26
CA SER A 202 2.48 -10.11 -0.23
C SER A 202 2.84 -9.25 0.98
N VAL A 203 1.85 -8.96 1.82
CA VAL A 203 2.03 -8.32 3.12
C VAL A 203 0.98 -8.83 4.11
N ARG A 204 1.32 -8.95 5.39
CA ARG A 204 0.33 -9.17 6.45
C ARG A 204 -0.24 -7.82 6.88
N VAL A 205 -1.56 -7.71 6.99
CA VAL A 205 -2.25 -6.49 7.41
C VAL A 205 -3.10 -6.77 8.64
N CYS A 206 -3.07 -5.84 9.60
CA CYS A 206 -3.94 -5.84 10.77
C CYS A 206 -4.46 -4.41 11.03
N ASN A 207 -5.61 -4.30 11.72
CA ASN A 207 -6.08 -3.01 12.21
C ASN A 207 -5.17 -2.51 13.35
N THR A 208 -4.95 -1.19 13.44
CA THR A 208 -4.43 -0.59 14.69
C THR A 208 -5.55 -0.52 15.73
N THR A 209 -5.19 -0.45 17.01
CA THR A 209 -6.19 -0.33 18.09
C THR A 209 -7.05 0.91 17.92
N TYR A 210 -6.43 2.05 17.65
CA TYR A 210 -7.17 3.30 17.44
C TYR A 210 -8.18 3.16 16.28
N GLY A 211 -7.74 2.61 15.14
CA GLY A 211 -8.63 2.37 14.00
C GLY A 211 -9.77 1.40 14.33
N HIS A 212 -9.47 0.25 14.93
CA HIS A 212 -10.45 -0.76 15.27
C HIS A 212 -11.54 -0.21 16.20
N LEU A 213 -11.15 0.40 17.33
CA LEU A 213 -12.10 0.87 18.33
C LEU A 213 -12.96 2.04 17.83
N VAL A 214 -12.43 2.90 16.95
CA VAL A 214 -13.23 3.95 16.30
C VAL A 214 -14.20 3.37 15.28
N MET A 215 -13.82 2.34 14.52
CA MET A 215 -14.76 1.66 13.63
C MET A 215 -15.89 0.97 14.42
N GLU A 216 -15.57 0.38 15.56
CA GLU A 216 -16.53 -0.33 16.43
C GLU A 216 -17.48 0.62 17.15
N ASN A 217 -16.96 1.70 17.73
CA ASN A 217 -17.71 2.53 18.69
C ASN A 217 -18.02 3.94 18.17
N GLY A 218 -17.33 4.38 17.12
CA GLY A 218 -17.28 5.78 16.71
C GLY A 218 -16.49 6.66 17.68
N ASN A 219 -16.38 7.95 17.35
CA ASN A 219 -15.84 8.99 18.23
C ASN A 219 -16.45 10.36 17.88
N ALA A 220 -15.91 11.45 18.43
CA ALA A 220 -16.41 12.81 18.19
C ALA A 220 -16.25 13.33 16.75
N PHE A 221 -15.48 12.63 15.91
CA PHE A 221 -15.18 12.98 14.53
C PHE A 221 -15.86 12.07 13.50
N THR A 222 -16.43 10.93 13.93
CA THR A 222 -17.13 9.99 13.05
C THR A 222 -18.64 10.16 13.07
N SER A 223 -19.32 9.59 12.09
CA SER A 223 -20.79 9.61 12.01
C SER A 223 -21.45 8.48 12.84
N GLY A 224 -20.80 8.05 13.93
CA GLY A 224 -21.13 6.85 14.71
C GLY A 224 -20.16 5.70 14.45
N SER A 225 -20.55 4.46 14.80
CA SER A 225 -19.82 3.25 14.43
C SER A 225 -20.05 2.88 12.97
N LEU A 226 -19.15 2.11 12.35
CA LEU A 226 -19.38 1.61 10.99
C LEU A 226 -20.62 0.71 10.91
N SER A 227 -20.90 -0.08 11.96
CA SER A 227 -22.10 -0.91 12.02
C SER A 227 -23.39 -0.08 11.96
N SER A 228 -23.45 1.05 12.67
CA SER A 228 -24.62 1.95 12.66
C SER A 228 -24.84 2.65 11.31
N GLN A 229 -23.79 2.72 10.49
CA GLN A 229 -23.78 3.41 9.21
C GLN A 229 -23.94 2.45 8.01
N ASN A 230 -24.00 1.13 8.21
CA ASN A 230 -23.74 0.13 7.16
C ASN A 230 -22.43 0.43 6.40
N GLY A 231 -21.41 0.84 7.16
CA GLY A 231 -20.17 1.38 6.63
C GLY A 231 -19.11 0.33 6.35
N TRP A 232 -18.05 0.75 5.65
CA TRP A 232 -16.89 -0.07 5.31
C TRP A 232 -15.63 0.78 5.32
N PHE A 233 -14.50 0.10 5.49
CA PHE A 233 -13.18 0.74 5.51
C PHE A 233 -12.14 -0.19 4.89
N LYS A 234 -11.23 0.36 4.08
CA LYS A 234 -10.17 -0.40 3.41
C LYS A 234 -8.86 0.35 3.34
N VAL A 235 -7.79 -0.41 3.33
CA VAL A 235 -6.47 0.04 2.87
C VAL A 235 -6.34 -0.23 1.37
N ARG A 236 -5.67 0.68 0.67
CA ARG A 236 -5.39 0.66 -0.76
C ARG A 236 -3.89 0.80 -0.99
N PHE A 237 -3.27 -0.26 -1.50
CA PHE A 237 -1.88 -0.25 -1.94
C PHE A 237 -1.81 0.19 -3.40
N ILE A 238 -0.91 1.12 -3.73
CA ILE A 238 -0.74 1.65 -5.08
C ILE A 238 0.73 1.59 -5.45
N GLY A 239 1.05 0.85 -6.51
CA GLY A 239 2.42 0.70 -7.00
C GLY A 239 2.76 1.82 -7.97
N PHE A 240 3.98 2.34 -7.87
CA PHE A 240 4.57 3.29 -8.81
C PHE A 240 5.96 2.80 -9.22
N ASN A 241 6.31 2.96 -10.50
CA ASN A 241 7.67 2.72 -10.97
C ASN A 241 8.59 3.93 -10.74
N ALA A 242 9.87 3.79 -11.11
CA ALA A 242 10.89 4.85 -10.93
C ALA A 242 10.58 6.18 -11.64
N ASN A 243 9.69 6.18 -12.64
CA ASN A 243 9.25 7.38 -13.36
C ASN A 243 7.95 7.97 -12.77
N ASN A 244 7.55 7.54 -11.58
CA ASN A 244 6.30 7.92 -10.91
C ASN A 244 5.03 7.57 -11.72
N VAL A 245 5.10 6.52 -12.55
CA VAL A 245 3.93 6.00 -13.27
C VAL A 245 3.30 4.89 -12.45
N LYS A 246 2.00 5.00 -12.20
CA LYS A 246 1.20 3.99 -11.50
C LYS A 246 1.25 2.65 -12.25
N THR A 247 1.60 1.58 -11.55
CA THR A 247 1.75 0.22 -12.10
C THR A 247 0.57 -0.69 -11.75
N GLY A 248 -0.10 -0.44 -10.62
CA GLY A 248 -1.21 -1.27 -10.17
C GLY A 248 -1.87 -0.77 -8.88
N THR A 249 -2.92 -1.45 -8.46
CA THR A 249 -3.65 -1.15 -7.21
C THR A 249 -4.21 -2.43 -6.62
N VAL A 250 -4.07 -2.58 -5.31
CA VAL A 250 -4.66 -3.67 -4.53
C VAL A 250 -5.46 -3.05 -3.39
N ASP A 251 -6.72 -3.44 -3.27
CA ASP A 251 -7.62 -3.01 -2.20
C ASP A 251 -7.80 -4.15 -1.19
N PHE A 252 -7.82 -3.82 0.09
CA PHE A 252 -8.04 -4.79 1.17
C PHE A 252 -8.94 -4.22 2.27
N TYR A 253 -10.10 -4.85 2.47
CA TYR A 253 -11.11 -4.38 3.41
C TYR A 253 -10.74 -4.75 4.85
N LEU A 254 -10.71 -3.73 5.71
CA LEU A 254 -10.44 -3.81 7.14
C LEU A 254 -11.73 -3.95 7.96
N ALA A 255 -12.86 -3.50 7.42
CA ALA A 255 -14.20 -3.68 7.97
C ALA A 255 -15.25 -3.60 6.87
N ASN A 256 -16.36 -4.32 7.02
CA ASN A 256 -17.51 -4.20 6.14
C ASN A 256 -18.83 -4.54 6.86
N PHE A 257 -19.75 -3.58 6.88
CA PHE A 257 -21.16 -3.74 7.27
C PHE A 257 -22.11 -3.42 6.09
N ASP A 258 -21.57 -3.17 4.89
CA ASP A 258 -22.35 -3.02 3.67
C ASP A 258 -22.54 -4.39 3.00
N SER A 259 -23.76 -4.91 3.08
CA SER A 259 -24.13 -6.20 2.47
C SER A 259 -23.88 -6.27 0.95
N SER A 260 -23.82 -5.13 0.25
CA SER A 260 -23.51 -5.10 -1.18
C SER A 260 -22.03 -5.37 -1.48
N LEU A 261 -21.16 -5.26 -0.47
CA LEU A 261 -19.72 -5.46 -0.57
C LEU A 261 -19.24 -6.78 0.02
N THR A 262 -20.12 -7.61 0.61
CA THR A 262 -19.73 -8.87 1.27
C THR A 262 -18.88 -9.78 0.38
N THR A 263 -19.26 -9.94 -0.90
CA THR A 263 -18.50 -10.78 -1.85
C THR A 263 -17.11 -10.23 -2.16
N ILE A 264 -16.97 -8.90 -2.27
CA ILE A 264 -15.69 -8.26 -2.67
C ILE A 264 -14.77 -8.09 -1.46
N SER A 265 -15.32 -7.77 -0.29
CA SER A 265 -14.58 -7.60 0.95
C SER A 265 -14.19 -8.91 1.61
N GLY A 266 -14.97 -9.97 1.37
CA GLY A 266 -14.88 -11.24 2.09
C GLY A 266 -15.29 -11.11 3.57
N LEU A 267 -16.07 -10.07 3.91
CA LEU A 267 -16.49 -9.75 5.27
C LEU A 267 -18.01 -9.54 5.32
N ASP A 268 -18.69 -10.13 6.31
CA ASP A 268 -20.13 -9.99 6.52
C ASP A 268 -20.44 -9.42 7.90
N ASN A 269 -20.76 -8.13 7.95
CA ASN A 269 -21.11 -7.41 9.18
C ASN A 269 -20.05 -7.50 10.29
N GLU A 270 -18.79 -7.30 9.91
CA GLU A 270 -17.66 -7.51 10.82
C GLU A 270 -16.49 -6.54 10.56
N ILE A 271 -15.68 -6.37 11.61
CA ILE A 271 -14.37 -5.72 11.56
C ILE A 271 -13.33 -6.83 11.59
N ARG A 272 -12.35 -6.78 10.69
CA ARG A 272 -11.30 -7.78 10.58
C ARG A 272 -10.37 -7.71 11.78
N GLU A 273 -10.10 -8.86 12.40
CA GLU A 273 -9.19 -9.00 13.54
C GLU A 273 -7.95 -9.83 13.19
N GLY A 274 -6.84 -9.53 13.86
CA GLY A 274 -5.57 -10.21 13.68
C GLY A 274 -4.93 -9.99 12.31
N TRP A 275 -3.82 -10.69 12.09
CA TRP A 275 -3.01 -10.58 10.88
C TRP A 275 -3.57 -11.39 9.72
N GLN A 276 -3.77 -10.73 8.59
CA GLN A 276 -4.31 -11.34 7.37
C GLN A 276 -3.36 -11.10 6.20
N GLU A 277 -3.06 -12.14 5.44
CA GLU A 277 -2.20 -12.01 4.26
C GLU A 277 -2.94 -11.35 3.10
N VAL A 278 -2.27 -10.44 2.42
CA VAL A 278 -2.75 -9.74 1.24
C VAL A 278 -1.79 -10.00 0.09
N ASP A 279 -2.32 -10.48 -1.03
CA ASP A 279 -1.57 -10.62 -2.27
C ASP A 279 -1.35 -9.23 -2.91
N LEU A 280 -0.09 -8.85 -3.08
CA LEU A 280 0.33 -7.58 -3.66
C LEU A 280 0.77 -7.70 -5.13
N THR A 281 0.72 -8.89 -5.74
CA THR A 281 1.18 -9.10 -7.12
C THR A 281 0.43 -8.24 -8.15
N GLY A 282 -0.80 -7.82 -7.82
CA GLY A 282 -1.58 -6.84 -8.59
C GLY A 282 -0.95 -5.44 -8.71
N LEU A 283 0.13 -5.15 -7.98
CA LEU A 283 0.94 -3.94 -8.12
C LEU A 283 1.90 -3.99 -9.32
N GLY A 284 2.18 -5.18 -9.85
CA GLY A 284 3.08 -5.42 -10.98
C GLY A 284 4.53 -5.73 -10.58
N ASN A 285 5.37 -6.02 -11.59
CA ASN A 285 6.74 -6.54 -11.40
C ASN A 285 7.85 -5.48 -11.49
N ASN A 286 7.51 -4.20 -11.62
CA ASN A 286 8.48 -3.10 -11.76
C ASN A 286 8.07 -1.93 -10.87
N VAL A 287 7.91 -2.22 -9.57
CA VAL A 287 7.47 -1.26 -8.56
C VAL A 287 8.69 -0.73 -7.82
N SER A 288 8.79 0.59 -7.72
CA SER A 288 9.81 1.30 -6.94
C SER A 288 9.26 1.87 -5.65
N THR A 289 7.97 2.24 -5.65
CA THR A 289 7.29 2.80 -4.49
C THR A 289 5.94 2.15 -4.32
N VAL A 290 5.59 1.75 -3.10
CA VAL A 290 4.21 1.41 -2.71
C VAL A 290 3.67 2.53 -1.85
N VAL A 291 2.65 3.22 -2.37
CA VAL A 291 1.82 4.17 -1.62
C VAL A 291 0.74 3.40 -0.89
N ILE A 292 0.51 3.74 0.38
CA ILE A 292 -0.55 3.16 1.21
C ILE A 292 -1.56 4.26 1.48
N ASN A 293 -2.75 4.11 0.90
CA ASN A 293 -3.86 5.03 1.06
C ASN A 293 -5.02 4.33 1.78
N PHE A 294 -5.98 5.11 2.29
CA PHE A 294 -7.17 4.59 2.96
C PHE A 294 -8.42 5.16 2.31
N VAL A 295 -9.45 4.33 2.21
CA VAL A 295 -10.74 4.69 1.64
C VAL A 295 -11.84 4.12 2.53
N GLY A 296 -12.87 4.89 2.82
CA GLY A 296 -13.97 4.45 3.67
C GLY A 296 -15.28 5.15 3.36
N SER A 297 -16.37 4.56 3.83
CA SER A 297 -17.71 5.13 3.69
C SER A 297 -17.98 6.29 4.65
N ASP A 298 -17.36 6.29 5.83
CA ASP A 298 -17.50 7.39 6.79
C ASP A 298 -16.58 8.55 6.38
N THR A 299 -17.12 9.38 5.50
CA THR A 299 -16.47 10.55 4.90
C THR A 299 -17.39 11.74 5.05
N GLY A 300 -16.84 12.88 5.49
CA GLY A 300 -17.56 14.14 5.68
C GLY A 300 -17.04 15.27 4.78
N ASN A 301 -17.36 16.51 5.15
CA ASN A 301 -16.95 17.72 4.42
C ASN A 301 -15.43 17.96 4.41
N TYR A 302 -14.69 17.27 5.28
CA TYR A 302 -13.24 17.43 5.47
C TYR A 302 -12.49 16.14 5.09
N GLY A 303 -13.11 15.31 4.26
CA GLY A 303 -12.56 14.03 3.85
C GLY A 303 -12.93 12.88 4.77
N LEU A 304 -12.11 11.83 4.73
CA LEU A 304 -12.27 10.61 5.52
C LEU A 304 -12.31 10.90 7.04
N ASN A 305 -13.35 10.43 7.74
CA ASN A 305 -13.48 10.58 9.19
C ASN A 305 -12.83 9.42 9.96
N THR A 306 -12.89 8.20 9.40
CA THR A 306 -12.26 7.02 10.01
C THR A 306 -10.74 7.19 10.10
N PRO A 307 -10.10 6.90 11.24
CA PRO A 307 -8.65 7.00 11.37
C PRO A 307 -7.92 6.18 10.28
N ALA A 308 -7.09 6.84 9.48
CA ALA A 308 -6.37 6.28 8.35
C ALA A 308 -5.12 5.48 8.75
N TYR A 309 -5.31 4.43 9.55
CA TYR A 309 -4.23 3.61 10.10
C TYR A 309 -4.42 2.13 9.81
N CYS A 310 -3.32 1.43 9.54
CA CYS A 310 -3.22 -0.02 9.68
C CYS A 310 -1.81 -0.42 10.12
N ALA A 311 -1.67 -1.65 10.60
CA ALA A 311 -0.39 -2.29 10.86
C ALA A 311 -0.04 -3.26 9.72
N LEU A 312 1.25 -3.35 9.39
CA LEU A 312 1.81 -4.21 8.36
C LEU A 312 2.95 -5.05 8.94
N ASP A 313 3.09 -6.28 8.46
CA ASP A 313 4.16 -7.20 8.85
C ASP A 313 4.47 -8.21 7.73
N ASN A 314 5.57 -8.96 7.85
CA ASN A 314 6.05 -9.99 6.93
C ASN A 314 5.88 -9.60 5.45
N LEU A 315 6.39 -8.43 5.07
CA LEU A 315 6.34 -7.95 3.69
C LEU A 315 7.28 -8.79 2.83
N SER A 316 6.74 -9.41 1.78
CA SER A 316 7.52 -10.20 0.83
C SER A 316 7.80 -9.40 -0.44
N VAL A 317 9.08 -9.27 -0.81
CA VAL A 317 9.52 -8.55 -2.00
C VAL A 317 10.48 -9.42 -2.81
N SER A 318 10.24 -9.54 -4.11
CA SER A 318 11.13 -10.22 -5.04
C SER A 318 11.95 -9.23 -5.86
N LEU A 319 13.25 -9.50 -6.01
CA LEU A 319 14.18 -8.77 -6.88
C LEU A 319 14.69 -9.67 -8.00
N ASN A 320 14.99 -9.09 -9.16
CA ASN A 320 15.60 -9.73 -10.33
C ASN A 320 17.05 -9.27 -10.49
#